data_AF-A0A840LDL3-F1
#
_entry.id   AF-A0A840LDL3-F1
#
_cell.length_a   1.000
_cell.length_b   1.000
_cell.length_c   1.000
_cell.angle_alpha   90.00
_cell.angle_beta   90.00
_cell.angle_gamma   90.00
#
_symmetry.space_group_name_H-M   'P 1'
#
loop_
_entity.id
_entity.type
_entity.pdbx_description
1 polymer ?
#
loop_
_entity_poly.entity_id
_entity_poly.type
_entity_poly.pdbx_seq_one_letter_code
_entity_poly.pdbx_strand_id
1 'polypeptide(L)'
;MSFYPTLAWKSARLAATLAAIDGGGSPGEFWLYSGQWPATPGDVTVEALQVVIVLPNPSGTVSGSTLTLEPNVQGARIGGGQITWGRLVNGAGLVLLDFIAGPGGLVLDSYVGAPGSLVRIKSAVFSE
;
A
#
# COMPACT_ATOMS: atom_id res chain seq x y z
N MET A 1 27.65 17.16 -1.03
CA MET A 1 27.26 17.27 -2.44
C MET A 1 25.76 17.03 -2.52
N SER A 2 24.98 17.96 -3.06
CA SER A 2 23.52 17.84 -3.15
C SER A 2 23.13 17.62 -4.62
N PHE A 3 22.32 16.60 -4.89
CA PHE A 3 21.80 16.29 -6.22
C PHE A 3 20.31 16.65 -6.30
N TYR A 4 19.86 17.14 -7.45
CA TYR A 4 18.46 17.50 -7.70
C TYR A 4 17.95 16.74 -8.93
N PRO A 5 17.13 15.69 -8.76
CA PRO A 5 16.63 14.91 -9.89
C PRO A 5 15.63 15.72 -10.72
N THR A 6 15.64 15.49 -12.03
CA THR A 6 14.68 16.09 -12.95
C THR A 6 13.31 15.43 -12.82
N LEU A 7 12.26 16.07 -13.34
CA LEU A 7 10.92 15.49 -13.39
C LEU A 7 10.91 14.14 -14.11
N ALA A 8 11.62 14.04 -15.25
CA ALA A 8 11.71 12.81 -16.02
C ALA A 8 12.32 11.65 -15.21
N TRP A 9 13.34 11.94 -14.38
CA TRP A 9 13.94 10.96 -13.50
C TRP A 9 12.95 10.45 -12.44
N LYS A 10 12.22 11.37 -11.81
CA LYS A 10 11.18 11.04 -10.82
C LYS A 10 10.06 10.21 -11.44
N SER A 11 9.55 10.61 -12.60
CA SER A 11 8.51 9.87 -13.33
C SER A 11 8.98 8.47 -13.70
N ALA A 12 10.23 8.29 -14.13
CA ALA A 12 10.78 6.98 -14.47
C ALA A 12 10.87 6.05 -13.24
N ARG A 13 11.29 6.58 -12.08
CA ARG A 13 11.30 5.82 -10.82
C ARG A 13 9.90 5.41 -10.39
N LEU A 14 8.95 6.34 -10.44
CA LEU A 14 7.55 6.05 -10.10
C LEU A 14 6.91 5.05 -11.06
N ALA A 15 7.24 5.11 -12.35
CA ALA A 15 6.80 4.13 -13.34
C ALA A 15 7.38 2.73 -13.05
N ALA A 16 8.65 2.65 -12.64
CA ALA A 16 9.26 1.40 -12.20
C ALA A 16 8.60 0.86 -10.91
N THR A 17 8.25 1.74 -9.97
CA THR A 17 7.49 1.37 -8.76
C THR A 17 6.12 0.81 -9.13
N LEU A 18 5.36 1.48 -10.01
CA LEU A 18 4.06 0.98 -10.49
C LEU A 18 4.20 -0.39 -11.17
N ALA A 19 5.20 -0.55 -12.05
CA ALA A 19 5.46 -1.83 -12.71
C ALA A 19 5.83 -2.94 -11.72
N ALA A 20 6.50 -2.62 -10.61
CA ALA A 20 6.80 -3.60 -9.56
C ALA A 20 5.54 -4.04 -8.80
N ILE A 21 4.59 -3.12 -8.58
CA ILE A 21 3.29 -3.40 -7.94
C ILE A 21 2.41 -4.25 -8.86
N ASP A 22 2.30 -3.87 -10.13
CA ASP A 22 1.49 -4.55 -11.14
C ASP A 22 2.13 -5.86 -11.65
N GLY A 23 3.39 -6.11 -11.26
CA GLY A 23 4.14 -7.29 -11.66
C GLY A 23 3.59 -8.57 -11.04
N GLY A 24 3.53 -9.63 -11.83
CA GLY A 24 3.04 -10.96 -11.43
C GLY A 24 1.82 -11.40 -12.23
N GLY A 25 1.29 -12.59 -11.89
CA GLY A 25 0.10 -13.16 -12.53
C GLY A 25 -1.22 -12.80 -11.85
N SER A 26 -1.16 -12.16 -10.69
CA SER A 26 -2.32 -11.71 -9.91
C SER A 26 -2.26 -10.20 -9.66
N PRO A 27 -3.33 -9.56 -9.15
CA PRO A 27 -3.27 -8.17 -8.74
C PRO A 27 -2.43 -8.00 -7.46
N GLY A 28 -1.86 -6.81 -7.27
CA GLY A 28 -1.20 -6.44 -6.01
C GLY A 28 -2.19 -6.23 -4.87
N GLU A 29 -1.72 -6.25 -3.63
CA GLU A 29 -2.54 -6.22 -2.44
C GLU A 29 -1.94 -5.33 -1.34
N PHE A 30 -2.82 -4.62 -0.63
CA PHE A 30 -2.49 -4.02 0.66
C PHE A 30 -2.95 -4.94 1.80
N TRP A 31 -2.00 -5.38 2.60
CA TRP A 31 -2.23 -6.15 3.81
C TRP A 31 -2.12 -5.20 5.01
N LEU A 32 -3.22 -5.01 5.73
CA LEU A 32 -3.33 -4.04 6.82
C LEU A 32 -3.34 -4.74 8.17
N TYR A 33 -2.58 -4.20 9.12
CA TYR A 33 -2.29 -4.84 10.40
C TYR A 33 -2.51 -3.91 11.59
N SER A 34 -2.66 -4.53 12.75
CA SER A 34 -2.53 -3.89 14.06
C SER A 34 -1.08 -3.95 14.57
N GLY A 35 -0.82 -3.27 15.70
CA GLY A 35 0.45 -3.41 16.43
C GLY A 35 1.60 -2.59 15.85
N GLN A 36 2.80 -3.16 15.87
CA GLN A 36 4.01 -2.53 15.33
C GLN A 36 4.43 -3.24 14.04
N TRP A 37 4.91 -2.49 13.06
CA TRP A 37 5.48 -3.08 11.85
C TRP A 37 6.85 -3.73 12.18
N PRO A 38 7.28 -4.76 11.43
CA PRO A 38 8.55 -5.43 11.67
C PRO A 38 9.75 -4.57 11.27
N ALA A 39 10.92 -4.80 11.88
CA ALA A 39 12.11 -3.98 11.65
C ALA A 39 12.55 -3.93 10.18
N THR A 40 12.38 -5.03 9.44
CA THR A 40 12.68 -5.12 8.02
C THR A 40 11.41 -5.48 7.22
N PRO A 41 11.11 -4.76 6.12
CA PRO A 41 10.05 -5.16 5.21
C PRO A 41 10.27 -6.58 4.69
N GLY A 42 9.23 -7.39 4.72
CA GLY A 42 9.28 -8.80 4.30
C GLY A 42 9.52 -9.80 5.43
N ASP A 43 9.95 -9.35 6.61
CA ASP A 43 10.01 -10.23 7.78
C ASP A 43 8.60 -10.75 8.12
N VAL A 44 8.55 -11.98 8.63
CA VAL A 44 7.31 -12.59 9.13
C VAL A 44 6.83 -11.76 10.33
N THR A 45 5.56 -11.36 10.29
CA THR A 45 4.92 -10.68 11.41
C THR A 45 4.05 -11.65 12.19
N VAL A 46 4.06 -11.53 13.51
CA VAL A 46 3.12 -12.22 14.43
C VAL A 46 1.83 -11.43 14.62
N GLU A 47 1.78 -10.20 14.11
CA GLU A 47 0.62 -9.33 14.24
C GLU A 47 -0.55 -9.82 13.40
N ALA A 48 -1.75 -9.69 13.96
CA ALA A 48 -2.98 -10.13 13.29
C ALA A 48 -3.28 -9.27 12.05
N LEU A 49 -3.35 -9.94 10.89
CA LEU A 49 -3.88 -9.35 9.66
C LEU A 49 -5.32 -8.90 9.88
N GLN A 50 -5.57 -7.61 9.68
CA GLN A 50 -6.88 -7.00 9.90
C GLN A 50 -7.70 -6.96 8.62
N VAL A 51 -7.08 -6.61 7.49
CA VAL A 51 -7.77 -6.42 6.20
C VAL A 51 -6.81 -6.74 5.06
N VAL A 52 -7.33 -7.32 3.99
CA VAL A 52 -6.67 -7.34 2.67
C VAL A 52 -7.49 -6.47 1.72
N ILE A 53 -6.83 -5.55 1.01
CA ILE A 53 -7.44 -4.75 -0.05
C ILE A 53 -6.69 -5.04 -1.35
N VAL A 54 -7.39 -5.69 -2.28
CA VAL A 54 -6.86 -6.02 -3.61
C VAL A 54 -6.88 -4.76 -4.48
N LEU A 55 -5.76 -4.49 -5.13
CA LEU A 55 -5.62 -3.40 -6.10
C LEU A 55 -6.18 -3.84 -7.46
N PRO A 56 -6.67 -2.91 -8.29
CA PRO A 56 -6.86 -3.23 -9.70
C PRO A 56 -5.51 -3.55 -10.35
N ASN A 57 -5.55 -4.15 -11.54
CA ASN A 57 -4.38 -4.29 -12.40
C ASN A 57 -4.74 -3.70 -13.78
N PRO A 58 -4.15 -2.56 -14.18
CA PRO A 58 -3.11 -1.79 -13.48
C PRO A 58 -3.60 -1.14 -12.17
N SER A 59 -2.70 -0.99 -11.20
CA SER A 59 -3.04 -0.53 -9.83
C SER A 59 -3.11 0.98 -9.66
N GLY A 60 -2.65 1.75 -10.66
CA GLY A 60 -2.62 3.20 -10.59
C GLY A 60 -2.05 3.88 -11.82
N THR A 61 -1.75 5.17 -11.66
CA THR A 61 -1.23 6.02 -12.74
C THR A 61 -0.10 6.92 -12.24
N VAL A 62 0.88 7.19 -13.11
CA VAL A 62 1.97 8.14 -12.85
C VAL A 62 1.70 9.43 -13.60
N SER A 63 1.80 10.57 -12.90
CA SER A 63 1.72 11.90 -13.48
C SER A 63 2.75 12.81 -12.81
N GLY A 64 3.70 13.30 -13.61
CA GLY A 64 4.81 14.11 -13.10
C GLY A 64 5.60 13.38 -12.02
N SER A 65 5.67 13.96 -10.81
CA SER A 65 6.39 13.41 -9.66
C SER A 65 5.47 12.66 -8.67
N THR A 66 4.33 12.18 -9.16
CA THR A 66 3.32 11.53 -8.32
C THR A 66 2.84 10.22 -8.97
N LEU A 67 2.82 9.14 -8.18
CA LEU A 67 2.10 7.91 -8.46
C LEU A 67 0.84 7.90 -7.59
N THR A 68 -0.32 7.79 -8.23
CA THR A 68 -1.61 7.63 -7.55
C THR A 68 -2.09 6.21 -7.75
N LEU A 69 -2.23 5.46 -6.66
CA LEU A 69 -2.89 4.15 -6.69
C LEU A 69 -4.40 4.33 -6.59
N GLU A 70 -5.15 3.48 -7.29
CA GLU A 70 -6.61 3.56 -7.42
C GLU A 70 -7.31 2.30 -6.90
N PRO A 71 -7.18 1.95 -5.61
CA PRO A 71 -7.92 0.85 -5.02
C PRO A 71 -9.43 1.11 -5.14
N ASN A 72 -10.09 0.36 -6.01
CA ASN A 72 -11.52 0.47 -6.28
C ASN A 72 -12.37 -0.49 -5.45
N VAL A 73 -11.74 -1.44 -4.74
CA VAL A 73 -12.39 -2.45 -3.90
C VAL A 73 -12.25 -2.11 -2.42
N GLN A 74 -13.26 -2.49 -1.62
CA GLN A 74 -13.22 -2.40 -0.16
C GLN A 74 -12.77 -3.74 0.42
N GLY A 75 -11.99 -3.70 1.49
CA GLY A 75 -11.62 -4.90 2.24
C GLY A 75 -12.57 -5.11 3.42
N ALA A 76 -13.02 -6.35 3.62
CA ALA A 76 -13.74 -6.71 4.84
C ALA A 76 -12.75 -7.00 5.97
N ARG A 77 -13.04 -6.48 7.17
CA ARG A 77 -12.22 -6.76 8.35
C ARG A 77 -12.29 -8.23 8.76
N ILE A 78 -11.14 -8.85 8.89
CA ILE A 78 -10.95 -10.18 9.44
C ILE A 78 -10.90 -10.09 10.98
N GLY A 79 -10.19 -9.08 11.49
CA GLY A 79 -10.02 -8.80 12.92
C GLY A 79 -10.70 -7.50 13.37
N GLY A 80 -10.81 -7.35 14.69
CA GLY A 80 -11.26 -6.10 15.32
C GLY A 80 -10.09 -5.26 15.81
N GLY A 81 -10.34 -3.96 16.01
CA GLY A 81 -9.39 -3.03 16.60
C GLY A 81 -8.83 -2.03 15.61
N GLN A 82 -7.66 -1.47 15.95
CA GLN A 82 -7.04 -0.38 15.20
C GLN A 82 -6.02 -0.90 14.18
N ILE A 83 -6.19 -0.48 12.92
CA ILE A 83 -5.17 -0.58 11.89
C ILE A 83 -4.14 0.52 12.15
N THR A 84 -2.87 0.14 12.15
CA THR A 84 -1.75 1.03 12.52
C THR A 84 -0.67 1.06 11.43
N TRP A 85 -0.55 0.00 10.66
CA TRP A 85 0.42 -0.11 9.57
C TRP A 85 -0.08 -1.06 8.48
N GLY A 86 0.62 -1.10 7.36
CA GLY A 86 0.32 -2.00 6.26
C GLY A 86 1.54 -2.40 5.46
N ARG A 87 1.33 -3.39 4.61
CA ARG A 87 2.31 -3.99 3.72
C ARG A 87 1.77 -4.01 2.30
N LEU A 88 2.60 -3.63 1.34
CA LEU A 88 2.28 -3.73 -0.09
C LEU A 88 2.94 -4.98 -0.66
N VAL A 89 2.13 -5.84 -1.26
CA VAL A 89 2.53 -7.10 -1.88
C VAL A 89 2.16 -7.04 -3.36
N ASN A 90 3.03 -7.50 -4.25
CA ASN A 90 2.73 -7.53 -5.68
C ASN A 90 1.98 -8.81 -6.09
N GLY A 91 1.59 -8.87 -7.37
CA GLY A 91 0.91 -10.00 -7.98
C GLY A 91 1.67 -11.33 -8.02
N ALA A 92 2.94 -11.34 -7.62
CA ALA A 92 3.77 -12.54 -7.47
C ALA A 92 3.93 -12.96 -5.99
N GLY A 93 3.30 -12.25 -5.05
CA GLY A 93 3.41 -12.51 -3.61
C GLY A 93 4.67 -11.93 -2.97
N LEU A 94 5.42 -11.06 -3.68
CA LEU A 94 6.61 -10.41 -3.14
C LEU A 94 6.23 -9.16 -2.36
N VAL A 95 6.80 -9.02 -1.16
CA VAL A 95 6.68 -7.82 -0.34
C VAL A 95 7.51 -6.71 -0.95
N LEU A 96 6.88 -5.57 -1.24
CA LEU A 96 7.53 -4.40 -1.82
C LEU A 96 7.93 -3.38 -0.76
N LEU A 97 7.04 -3.14 0.22
CA LEU A 97 7.28 -2.17 1.30
C LEU A 97 6.31 -2.37 2.47
N ASP A 98 6.71 -1.83 3.62
CA ASP A 98 5.86 -1.61 4.80
C ASP A 98 5.67 -0.11 5.01
N PHE A 99 4.52 0.30 5.57
CA PHE A 99 4.17 1.70 5.77
C PHE A 99 3.26 1.92 6.98
N ILE A 100 3.29 3.15 7.51
CA ILE A 100 2.33 3.62 8.52
C ILE A 100 0.95 3.80 7.88
N ALA A 101 -0.09 3.26 8.52
CA ALA A 101 -1.46 3.61 8.18
C ALA A 101 -1.83 4.91 8.89
N GLY A 102 -2.06 5.98 8.12
CA GLY A 102 -2.33 7.29 8.71
C GLY A 102 -1.96 8.48 7.81
N PRO A 103 -2.13 9.71 8.31
CA PRO A 103 -1.78 10.92 7.57
C PRO A 103 -0.29 10.92 7.20
N GLY A 104 0.02 11.11 5.91
CA GLY A 104 1.39 11.05 5.38
C GLY A 104 1.77 9.73 4.70
N GLY A 105 0.85 8.74 4.69
CA GLY A 105 0.99 7.48 3.96
C GLY A 105 -0.33 7.05 3.31
N LEU A 106 -0.74 5.81 3.53
CA LEU A 106 -2.04 5.30 3.10
C LEU A 106 -3.16 5.87 3.99
N VAL A 107 -4.13 6.54 3.37
CA VAL A 107 -5.28 7.10 4.10
C VAL A 107 -6.48 6.17 3.98
N LEU A 108 -7.00 5.71 5.13
CA LEU A 108 -8.20 4.88 5.22
C LEU A 108 -9.43 5.73 5.59
N ASP A 109 -10.62 5.24 5.23
CA ASP A 109 -11.90 5.80 5.67
C ASP A 109 -12.18 5.54 7.16
N SER A 110 -11.75 4.40 7.67
CA SER A 110 -11.76 4.06 9.10
C SER A 110 -10.58 3.18 9.50
N TYR A 111 -9.87 3.60 10.54
CA TYR A 111 -8.76 2.85 11.13
C TYR A 111 -9.23 1.89 12.22
N VAL A 112 -10.39 2.13 12.84
CA VAL A 112 -10.94 1.30 13.92
C VAL A 112 -12.23 0.64 13.48
N GLY A 113 -12.40 -0.65 13.77
CA GLY A 113 -13.62 -1.36 13.41
C GLY A 113 -13.71 -2.74 14.03
N ALA A 114 -14.89 -3.36 13.91
CA ALA A 114 -15.15 -4.74 14.29
C ALA A 114 -14.92 -5.68 13.09
N PRO A 115 -14.73 -6.99 13.31
CA PRO A 115 -14.74 -7.97 12.23
C PRO A 115 -16.00 -7.83 11.36
N GLY A 116 -15.85 -7.99 10.04
CA GLY A 116 -16.91 -7.87 9.05
C GLY A 116 -17.21 -6.44 8.59
N SER A 117 -16.78 -5.39 9.30
CA SER A 117 -16.95 -4.02 8.80
C SER A 117 -16.03 -3.76 7.60
N LEU A 118 -16.51 -2.98 6.64
CA LEU A 118 -15.74 -2.62 5.45
C LEU A 118 -14.75 -1.49 5.74
N VAL A 119 -13.60 -1.54 5.08
CA VAL A 119 -12.58 -0.50 5.06
C VAL A 119 -12.23 -0.18 3.61
N ARG A 120 -12.12 1.11 3.33
CA ARG A 120 -11.74 1.65 2.03
C ARG A 120 -10.49 2.51 2.14
N ILE A 121 -9.64 2.43 1.13
CA ILE A 121 -8.57 3.41 0.93
C ILE A 121 -9.17 4.68 0.31
N LYS A 122 -8.97 5.81 0.98
CA LYS A 122 -9.34 7.14 0.49
C LYS A 122 -8.25 7.79 -0.35
N SER A 123 -6.99 7.50 -0.04
CA SER A 123 -5.84 8.03 -0.78
C SER A 123 -4.64 7.11 -0.59
N ALA A 124 -3.93 6.85 -1.69
CA ALA A 124 -2.69 6.10 -1.75
C ALA A 124 -1.78 6.76 -2.78
N VAL A 125 -0.84 7.56 -2.32
CA VAL A 125 -0.01 8.40 -3.19
C VAL A 125 1.46 8.26 -2.81
N PHE A 126 2.31 8.05 -3.81
CA PHE A 126 3.77 8.16 -3.67
C PHE A 126 4.23 9.42 -4.40
N SER A 127 5.02 10.26 -3.72
CA SER A 127 5.58 11.49 -4.29
C SER A 127 7.10 11.51 -4.17
N GLU A 128 7.75 12.11 -5.17
CA GLU A 128 9.21 12.36 -5.22
C GLU A 128 9.57 13.84 -5.36
#